data_AF-A0A3B7MT93-F1
#
_entry.id   AF-A0A3B7MT93-F1
#
_cell.length_a   1.000
_cell.length_b   1.000
_cell.length_c   1.000
_cell.angle_alpha   90.00
_cell.angle_beta   90.00
_cell.angle_gamma   90.00
#
_symmetry.space_group_name_H-M   'P 1'
#
loop_
_entity.id
_entity.type
_entity.pdbx_description
1 polymer ?
#
loop_
_entity_poly.entity_id
_entity_poly.type
_entity_poly.pdbx_seq_one_letter_code
_entity_poly.pdbx_strand_id
1 'polypeptide(L)'
;MDPKNLSQITFDFSDAAQPQENASVGVRVKSLKPVEPPKEEEPITAAAIAPAPAKPVVKKSTRGRKSLKALDAEADLVNIPANEVLFQRQYYAIGEVAEMFGVNQSLLRFWENEFDIIQPRKNRKGDRHFRPIDIKNLELIYDLLRRRKLTIEGAKDFLKKNKQGRDSFEMIQSLKKVKEFLLEIKASL
;
A
#
# COMPACT_ATOMS: atom_id res chain seq x y z
N MET A 1 -13.34 36.74 48.20
CA MET A 1 -12.07 35.96 48.16
C MET A 1 -12.40 34.70 48.91
N ASP A 2 -12.91 33.71 48.20
CA ASP A 2 -13.56 32.54 48.78
C ASP A 2 -12.83 31.29 48.28
N PRO A 3 -12.32 30.43 49.17
CA PRO A 3 -11.44 29.32 48.80
C PRO A 3 -12.22 28.13 48.21
N LYS A 4 -11.65 27.57 47.15
CA LYS A 4 -12.10 26.37 46.42
C LYS A 4 -12.14 25.15 47.35
N ASN A 5 -13.27 24.44 47.37
CA ASN A 5 -13.39 23.12 47.98
C ASN A 5 -13.13 22.03 46.93
N LEU A 6 -12.18 21.13 47.21
CA LEU A 6 -11.77 20.02 46.36
C LEU A 6 -12.69 18.82 46.60
N SER A 7 -13.46 18.42 45.58
CA SER A 7 -14.23 17.17 45.62
C SER A 7 -13.33 15.96 45.35
N GLN A 8 -13.10 15.14 46.38
CA GLN A 8 -12.55 13.78 46.24
C GLN A 8 -13.67 12.85 45.79
N ILE A 9 -13.43 12.09 44.71
CA ILE A 9 -14.33 11.06 44.20
C ILE A 9 -14.18 9.82 45.09
N THR A 10 -15.22 9.51 45.87
CA THR A 10 -15.38 8.22 46.56
C THR A 10 -16.05 7.23 45.60
N PHE A 11 -15.40 6.11 45.31
CA PHE A 11 -15.96 5.02 44.49
C PHE A 11 -16.64 4.02 45.43
N ASP A 12 -17.95 3.89 45.30
CA ASP A 12 -18.79 2.89 45.98
C ASP A 12 -18.92 1.66 45.08
N PHE A 13 -18.54 0.48 45.58
CA PHE A 13 -18.58 -0.79 44.84
C PHE A 13 -19.41 -1.79 45.65
N SER A 14 -20.72 -1.75 45.42
CA SER A 14 -21.70 -2.69 45.95
C SER A 14 -22.36 -3.38 44.76
N ASP A 15 -22.01 -4.64 44.47
CA ASP A 15 -22.99 -5.73 44.41
C ASP A 15 -22.34 -7.13 44.28
N ALA A 16 -23.09 -8.10 44.77
CA ALA A 16 -22.85 -9.47 45.20
C ALA A 16 -22.06 -10.46 44.31
N ALA A 17 -21.34 -11.38 44.96
CA ALA A 17 -21.71 -12.80 45.05
C ALA A 17 -20.72 -13.61 45.93
N GLN A 18 -21.25 -14.44 46.83
CA GLN A 18 -20.54 -15.42 47.68
C GLN A 18 -20.94 -16.87 47.27
N PRO A 19 -20.17 -17.91 47.70
CA PRO A 19 -19.97 -19.18 46.99
C PRO A 19 -20.71 -20.41 47.59
N GLN A 20 -20.93 -21.47 46.79
CA GLN A 20 -21.33 -22.85 47.20
C GLN A 20 -20.78 -23.84 46.14
N GLU A 21 -19.85 -24.77 46.41
CA GLU A 21 -19.93 -26.12 47.02
C GLU A 21 -20.33 -27.30 46.08
N ASN A 22 -19.31 -28.14 45.79
CA ASN A 22 -19.23 -29.57 45.43
C ASN A 22 -20.42 -30.35 44.80
N ALA A 23 -20.19 -30.98 43.64
CA ALA A 23 -20.84 -32.24 43.26
C ALA A 23 -20.00 -33.06 42.25
N SER A 24 -19.90 -34.36 42.51
CA SER A 24 -19.18 -35.41 41.78
C SER A 24 -20.00 -35.98 40.62
N VAL A 25 -19.43 -36.14 39.42
CA VAL A 25 -19.98 -37.05 38.38
C VAL A 25 -18.84 -37.68 37.56
N GLY A 26 -18.87 -39.01 37.49
CA GLY A 26 -17.77 -39.88 37.05
C GLY A 26 -17.48 -39.92 35.54
N VAL A 27 -16.22 -40.26 35.27
CA VAL A 27 -15.67 -40.56 33.94
C VAL A 27 -16.12 -41.96 33.51
N ARG A 28 -16.70 -42.09 32.31
CA ARG A 28 -16.97 -43.38 31.68
C ARG A 28 -16.30 -43.43 30.30
N VAL A 29 -15.21 -44.18 30.24
CA VAL A 29 -14.52 -44.61 29.02
C VAL A 29 -15.43 -45.47 28.15
N LYS A 30 -15.38 -45.28 26.84
CA LYS A 30 -15.91 -46.25 25.87
C LYS A 30 -14.83 -46.61 24.85
N SER A 31 -14.68 -47.91 24.72
CA SER A 31 -13.60 -48.70 24.15
C SER A 31 -13.61 -48.81 22.63
N LEU A 32 -12.40 -49.02 22.08
CA LEU A 32 -12.03 -49.38 20.72
C LEU A 32 -12.47 -50.80 20.31
N LYS A 33 -12.65 -51.02 18.98
CA LYS A 33 -12.10 -52.09 18.08
C LYS A 33 -13.07 -52.40 16.89
N PRO A 34 -12.66 -53.13 15.82
CA PRO A 34 -11.34 -53.28 15.13
C PRO A 34 -11.45 -53.20 13.55
N VAL A 35 -10.39 -52.80 12.80
CA VAL A 35 -9.49 -53.61 11.88
C VAL A 35 -10.24 -54.32 10.72
N GLU A 36 -9.93 -54.19 9.41
CA GLU A 36 -8.70 -54.61 8.68
C GLU A 36 -8.68 -54.07 7.20
N PRO A 37 -7.52 -54.11 6.46
CA PRO A 37 -7.20 -53.34 5.24
C PRO A 37 -7.12 -54.24 3.96
N PRO A 38 -6.21 -54.05 2.99
CA PRO A 38 -5.92 -52.96 2.02
C PRO A 38 -6.13 -53.41 0.55
N LYS A 39 -6.08 -52.52 -0.48
CA LYS A 39 -5.61 -52.85 -1.86
C LYS A 39 -5.08 -51.60 -2.62
N GLU A 40 -3.99 -51.84 -3.35
CA GLU A 40 -3.10 -50.96 -4.12
C GLU A 40 -3.67 -50.46 -5.47
N GLU A 41 -3.09 -49.35 -5.96
CA GLU A 41 -2.69 -49.02 -7.36
C GLU A 41 -3.76 -49.00 -8.50
N GLU A 42 -3.81 -48.12 -9.53
CA GLU A 42 -2.83 -47.32 -10.32
C GLU A 42 -3.65 -46.29 -11.23
N PRO A 43 -3.06 -45.50 -12.14
CA PRO A 43 -3.37 -44.09 -12.45
C PRO A 43 -4.33 -43.84 -13.64
N ILE A 44 -4.86 -42.61 -13.73
CA ILE A 44 -5.49 -42.09 -14.95
C ILE A 44 -4.99 -40.67 -15.32
N THR A 45 -4.04 -40.68 -16.24
CA THR A 45 -3.95 -39.91 -17.51
C THR A 45 -4.20 -38.39 -17.54
N ALA A 46 -3.16 -37.73 -18.05
CA ALA A 46 -3.09 -36.39 -18.62
C ALA A 46 -4.34 -35.88 -19.37
N ALA A 47 -4.71 -34.63 -19.08
CA ALA A 47 -5.36 -33.75 -20.05
C ALA A 47 -4.82 -32.33 -19.88
N ALA A 48 -4.17 -31.86 -20.94
CA ALA A 48 -3.56 -30.55 -21.07
C ALA A 48 -4.59 -29.41 -21.04
N ILE A 49 -4.29 -28.35 -20.30
CA ILE A 49 -4.85 -27.01 -20.51
C ILE A 49 -3.67 -26.07 -20.76
N ALA A 50 -3.72 -25.41 -21.91
CA ALA A 50 -2.72 -24.52 -22.49
C ALA A 50 -2.38 -23.30 -21.60
N PRO A 51 -1.18 -22.71 -21.73
CA PRO A 51 -0.68 -21.69 -20.82
C PRO A 51 -1.25 -20.31 -21.17
N ALA A 52 -1.98 -19.71 -20.23
CA ALA A 52 -2.32 -18.28 -20.25
C ALA A 52 -1.08 -17.42 -19.96
N PRO A 53 -0.96 -16.21 -20.53
CA PRO A 53 0.30 -15.49 -20.68
C PRO A 53 0.91 -15.10 -19.33
N ALA A 54 2.21 -15.36 -19.23
CA ALA A 54 3.05 -15.10 -18.07
C ALA A 54 2.99 -13.61 -17.68
N LYS A 55 2.37 -13.32 -16.53
CA LYS A 55 2.72 -12.13 -15.74
C LYS A 55 4.21 -12.24 -15.42
N PRO A 56 5.00 -11.14 -15.49
CA PRO A 56 6.40 -11.21 -15.13
C PRO A 56 6.48 -11.61 -13.65
N VAL A 57 6.95 -12.83 -13.42
CA VAL A 57 7.24 -13.36 -12.09
C VAL A 57 8.41 -12.54 -11.56
N VAL A 58 8.10 -11.54 -10.74
CA VAL A 58 9.10 -10.80 -9.97
C VAL A 58 9.82 -11.82 -9.08
N LYS A 59 11.06 -12.16 -9.45
CA LYS A 59 11.90 -13.12 -8.73
C LYS A 59 12.04 -12.65 -7.28
N LYS A 60 11.54 -13.45 -6.34
CA LYS A 60 11.60 -13.16 -4.91
C LYS A 60 13.05 -13.30 -4.46
N SER A 61 13.74 -12.17 -4.26
CA SER A 61 15.09 -12.16 -3.70
C SER A 61 15.05 -12.77 -2.30
N THR A 62 15.85 -13.81 -2.09
CA THR A 62 16.07 -14.50 -0.81
C THR A 62 16.38 -13.52 0.32
N ARG A 63 15.82 -13.82 1.50
CA ARG A 63 15.91 -13.13 2.80
C ARG A 63 17.17 -12.26 2.97
N GLY A 64 17.03 -10.98 2.68
CA GLY A 64 17.98 -9.94 2.99
C GLY A 64 17.30 -8.60 2.77
N ARG A 65 17.56 -7.63 3.65
CA ARG A 65 17.11 -6.26 3.42
C ARG A 65 17.64 -5.82 2.05
N LYS A 66 16.76 -5.32 1.18
CA LYS A 66 17.15 -4.81 -0.14
C LYS A 66 18.29 -3.80 0.05
N SER A 67 19.34 -3.89 -0.78
CA SER A 67 20.43 -2.92 -0.76
C SER A 67 19.89 -1.54 -1.10
N LEU A 68 20.43 -0.47 -0.49
CA LEU A 68 19.95 0.90 -0.70
C LEU A 68 20.01 1.29 -2.19
N LYS A 69 21.01 0.81 -2.94
CA LYS A 69 21.16 1.03 -4.38
C LYS A 69 20.05 0.38 -5.22
N ALA A 70 19.55 -0.79 -4.80
CA ALA A 70 18.43 -1.44 -5.49
C ALA A 70 17.14 -0.62 -5.33
N LEU A 71 16.96 0.07 -4.21
CA LEU A 71 15.80 0.94 -4.01
C LEU A 71 15.88 2.21 -4.87
N ASP A 72 17.10 2.74 -5.07
CA ASP A 72 17.32 3.93 -5.90
C ASP A 72 17.04 3.63 -7.38
N ALA A 73 17.43 2.45 -7.88
CA ALA A 73 17.15 2.04 -9.26
C ALA A 73 15.64 1.81 -9.55
N GLU A 74 14.88 1.37 -8.55
CA GLU A 74 13.43 1.19 -8.68
C GLU A 74 12.69 2.54 -8.77
N ALA A 75 13.28 3.62 -8.24
CA ALA A 75 12.70 4.96 -8.30
C ALA A 75 12.63 5.53 -9.73
N ASP A 76 13.43 5.00 -10.65
CA ASP A 76 13.49 5.44 -12.04
C ASP A 76 12.59 4.61 -12.97
N LEU A 77 11.91 3.57 -12.47
CA LEU A 77 10.99 2.73 -13.25
C LEU A 77 9.57 3.31 -13.36
N VAL A 78 9.36 4.55 -12.94
CA VAL A 78 8.06 5.20 -13.02
C VAL A 78 7.78 5.64 -14.46
N ASN A 79 6.77 5.04 -15.08
CA ASN A 79 6.35 5.35 -16.44
C ASN A 79 5.05 6.16 -16.42
N ILE A 80 5.18 7.45 -16.07
CA ILE A 80 4.04 8.37 -16.12
C ILE A 80 4.01 9.02 -17.51
N PRO A 81 2.90 8.89 -18.25
CA PRO A 81 2.75 9.56 -19.53
C PRO A 81 2.74 11.09 -19.35
N ALA A 82 3.10 11.80 -20.41
CA ALA A 82 3.18 13.26 -20.38
C ALA A 82 1.85 13.91 -19.93
N ASN A 83 1.98 15.09 -19.31
CA ASN A 83 0.85 15.88 -18.80
C ASN A 83 -0.30 15.99 -19.81
N GLU A 84 0.00 16.25 -21.08
CA GLU A 84 -1.01 16.38 -22.14
C GLU A 84 -1.89 15.14 -22.26
N VAL A 85 -1.29 13.94 -22.19
CA VAL A 85 -2.02 12.67 -22.25
C VAL A 85 -2.82 12.44 -20.97
N LEU A 86 -2.28 12.84 -19.81
CA LEU A 86 -2.98 12.72 -18.53
C LEU A 86 -4.25 13.58 -18.48
N PHE A 87 -4.26 14.76 -19.07
CA PHE A 87 -5.44 15.64 -19.07
C PHE A 87 -6.51 15.27 -20.10
N GLN A 88 -6.25 14.29 -20.99
CA GLN A 88 -7.26 13.80 -21.93
C GLN A 88 -8.41 13.06 -21.21
N ARG A 89 -8.13 12.40 -20.08
CA ARG A 89 -9.14 11.72 -19.26
C ARG A 89 -9.30 12.44 -17.93
N GLN A 90 -10.54 12.60 -17.47
CA GLN A 90 -10.80 13.31 -16.22
C GLN A 90 -10.58 12.45 -14.97
N TYR A 91 -10.68 11.13 -15.11
CA TYR A 91 -10.60 10.18 -14.00
C TYR A 91 -9.85 8.92 -14.43
N TYR A 92 -9.04 8.39 -13.51
CA TYR A 92 -8.28 7.15 -13.67
C TYR A 92 -8.59 6.20 -12.53
N ALA A 93 -8.72 4.91 -12.84
CA ALA A 93 -8.94 3.89 -11.82
C ALA A 93 -7.65 3.64 -11.03
N ILE A 94 -7.78 3.27 -9.75
CA ILE A 94 -6.60 2.96 -8.90
C ILE A 94 -5.68 1.87 -9.49
N GLY A 95 -6.24 0.95 -10.28
CA GLY A 95 -5.46 -0.07 -10.99
C GLY A 95 -4.52 0.52 -12.04
N GLU A 96 -5.04 1.40 -12.91
CA GLU A 96 -4.25 2.09 -13.93
C GLU A 96 -3.15 2.94 -13.28
N VAL A 97 -3.50 3.68 -12.22
CA VAL A 97 -2.53 4.49 -11.48
C VAL A 97 -1.44 3.61 -10.87
N ALA A 98 -1.79 2.49 -10.26
CA ALA A 98 -0.82 1.55 -9.69
C ALA A 98 0.17 1.01 -10.74
N GLU A 99 -0.30 0.74 -11.95
CA GLU A 99 0.54 0.29 -13.07
C GLU A 99 1.49 1.39 -13.54
N MET A 100 1.03 2.64 -13.68
CA MET A 100 1.87 3.79 -14.08
C MET A 100 3.05 4.01 -13.13
N PHE A 101 2.81 3.87 -11.83
CA PHE A 101 3.82 4.04 -10.79
C PHE A 101 4.61 2.77 -10.47
N GLY A 102 4.20 1.61 -10.99
CA GLY A 102 4.77 0.31 -10.62
C GLY A 102 4.61 -0.05 -9.14
N VAL A 103 3.58 0.48 -8.47
CA VAL A 103 3.34 0.28 -7.03
C VAL A 103 2.10 -0.55 -6.77
N ASN A 104 1.97 -1.08 -5.56
CA ASN A 104 0.77 -1.80 -5.16
C ASN A 104 -0.41 -0.82 -4.90
N GLN A 105 -1.63 -1.20 -5.28
CA GLN A 105 -2.84 -0.39 -5.01
C GLN A 105 -3.03 -0.06 -3.52
N SER A 106 -2.67 -0.97 -2.61
CA SER A 106 -2.74 -0.74 -1.17
C SER A 106 -1.83 0.40 -0.72
N LEU A 107 -0.68 0.60 -1.38
CA LEU A 107 0.21 1.73 -1.10
C LEU A 107 -0.44 3.05 -1.49
N LEU A 108 -1.12 3.10 -2.64
CA LEU A 108 -1.87 4.29 -3.06
C LEU A 108 -3.03 4.60 -2.10
N ARG A 109 -3.73 3.57 -1.59
CA ARG A 109 -4.77 3.75 -0.55
C ARG A 109 -4.19 4.26 0.76
N PHE A 110 -3.00 3.81 1.11
CA PHE A 110 -2.30 4.31 2.29
C PHE A 110 -1.89 5.77 2.10
N TRP A 111 -1.35 6.14 0.95
CA TRP A 111 -1.00 7.53 0.65
C TRP A 111 -2.20 8.46 0.59
N GLU A 112 -3.36 8.01 0.10
CA GLU A 112 -4.62 8.77 0.20
C GLU A 112 -4.93 9.16 1.66
N ASN A 113 -4.78 8.22 2.61
CA ASN A 113 -5.07 8.49 4.01
C ASN A 113 -4.03 9.42 4.65
N GLU A 114 -2.78 9.33 4.20
CA GLU A 114 -1.69 10.14 4.77
C GLU A 114 -1.68 11.57 4.21
N PHE A 115 -1.99 11.76 2.94
CA PHE A 115 -1.83 13.04 2.26
C PHE A 115 -3.18 13.67 1.88
N ASP A 116 -3.60 14.68 2.64
CA ASP A 116 -4.87 15.41 2.44
C ASP A 116 -5.00 16.11 1.07
N ILE A 117 -3.87 16.31 0.38
CA ILE A 117 -3.77 16.90 -0.96
C ILE A 117 -4.38 16.00 -2.05
N ILE A 118 -4.42 14.68 -1.81
CA ILE A 118 -4.95 13.70 -2.74
C ILE A 118 -6.37 13.38 -2.32
N GLN A 119 -7.34 13.75 -3.15
CA GLN A 119 -8.75 13.52 -2.84
C GLN A 119 -9.41 12.71 -3.95
N PRO A 120 -9.19 11.38 -4.00
CA PRO A 120 -9.79 10.53 -5.01
C PRO A 120 -11.30 10.47 -4.79
N ARG A 121 -12.04 10.49 -5.90
CA ARG A 121 -13.50 10.35 -5.86
C ARG A 121 -13.85 8.89 -5.60
N LYS A 122 -14.64 8.65 -4.55
CA LYS A 122 -15.17 7.33 -4.23
C LYS A 122 -16.48 7.10 -4.98
N ASN A 123 -16.58 5.98 -5.70
CA ASN A 123 -17.84 5.57 -6.33
C ASN A 123 -18.76 4.89 -5.29
N ARG A 124 -20.04 4.68 -5.63
CA ARG A 124 -21.01 3.97 -4.78
C ARG A 124 -20.54 2.58 -4.33
N LYS A 125 -19.72 1.91 -5.14
CA LYS A 125 -19.12 0.60 -4.86
C LYS A 125 -17.86 0.66 -3.96
N GLY A 126 -17.31 1.85 -3.72
CA GLY A 126 -16.06 2.03 -2.96
C GLY A 126 -14.79 2.07 -3.81
N ASP A 127 -14.93 2.02 -5.14
CA ASP A 127 -13.81 2.19 -6.07
C ASP A 127 -13.31 3.63 -6.08
N ARG A 128 -11.98 3.79 -6.13
CA ARG A 128 -11.30 5.08 -6.07
C ARG A 128 -10.87 5.52 -7.46
N HIS A 129 -11.28 6.74 -7.81
CA HIS A 129 -10.93 7.37 -9.07
C HIS A 129 -10.09 8.62 -8.79
N PHE A 130 -8.88 8.66 -9.36
CA PHE A 130 -7.95 9.76 -9.23
C PHE A 130 -8.14 10.73 -10.39
N ARG A 131 -8.11 12.03 -10.12
CA ARG A 131 -8.03 13.04 -11.17
C ARG A 131 -6.59 13.16 -11.68
N PRO A 132 -6.37 13.70 -12.90
CA PRO A 132 -5.03 14.02 -13.39
C PRO A 132 -4.20 14.86 -12.41
N ILE A 133 -4.83 15.81 -11.73
CA ILE A 133 -4.17 16.62 -10.71
C ILE A 133 -3.72 15.80 -9.50
N ASP A 134 -4.48 14.78 -9.10
CA ASP A 134 -4.12 13.90 -8.00
C ASP A 134 -2.95 13.00 -8.40
N ILE A 135 -2.87 12.59 -9.68
CA ILE A 135 -1.75 11.83 -10.24
C ILE A 135 -0.45 12.66 -10.21
N LYS A 136 -0.51 13.95 -10.56
CA LYS A 136 0.64 14.86 -10.41
C LYS A 136 1.10 14.99 -8.96
N ASN A 137 0.16 15.09 -8.03
CA ASN A 137 0.49 15.15 -6.61
C ASN A 137 1.13 13.85 -6.14
N LEU A 138 0.65 12.70 -6.63
CA LEU A 138 1.26 11.39 -6.38
C LEU A 138 2.68 11.29 -6.94
N GLU A 139 2.93 11.83 -8.12
CA GLU A 139 4.27 11.91 -8.71
C GLU A 139 5.24 12.70 -7.83
N LEU A 140 4.80 13.88 -7.37
CA LEU A 140 5.59 14.69 -6.44
C LEU A 140 5.88 13.92 -5.14
N ILE A 141 4.86 13.31 -4.53
CA ILE A 141 5.01 12.51 -3.31
C ILE A 141 5.98 11.35 -3.54
N TYR A 142 5.86 10.65 -4.66
CA TYR A 142 6.74 9.54 -5.02
C TYR A 142 8.20 10.01 -5.06
N ASP A 143 8.47 11.13 -5.73
CA ASP A 143 9.81 11.69 -5.83
C ASP A 143 10.38 12.15 -4.48
N LEU A 144 9.55 12.73 -3.61
CA LEU A 144 9.95 13.11 -2.26
C LEU A 144 10.36 11.88 -1.42
N LEU A 145 9.60 10.80 -1.52
CA LEU A 145 9.85 9.59 -0.72
C LEU A 145 10.99 8.74 -1.29
N ARG A 146 11.08 8.62 -2.61
CA ARG A 146 12.04 7.73 -3.27
C ARG A 146 13.35 8.43 -3.59
N ARG A 147 13.32 9.55 -4.31
CA ARG A 147 14.54 10.28 -4.68
C ARG A 147 15.12 11.05 -3.50
N ARG A 148 14.29 11.78 -2.77
CA ARG A 148 14.76 12.61 -1.62
C ARG A 148 14.82 11.86 -0.30
N LYS A 149 14.32 10.62 -0.22
CA LYS A 149 14.37 9.75 0.97
C LYS A 149 13.78 10.41 2.22
N LEU A 150 12.76 11.24 2.05
CA LEU A 150 12.04 11.85 3.17
C LEU A 150 11.12 10.82 3.84
N THR A 151 10.88 10.99 5.13
CA THR A 151 9.80 10.28 5.83
C THR A 151 8.44 10.81 5.38
N ILE A 152 7.37 10.06 5.66
CA ILE A 152 6.00 10.49 5.31
C ILE A 152 5.69 11.83 5.97
N GLU A 153 6.04 12.00 7.25
CA GLU A 153 5.89 13.26 7.97
C GLU A 153 6.70 14.39 7.32
N GLY A 154 7.97 14.14 6.96
CA GLY A 154 8.81 15.12 6.28
C GLY A 154 8.26 15.53 4.90
N ALA A 155 7.66 14.59 4.17
CA ALA A 155 7.01 14.87 2.89
C ALA A 155 5.73 15.71 3.09
N LYS A 156 4.90 15.41 4.10
CA LYS A 156 3.72 16.24 4.44
C LYS A 156 4.13 17.66 4.79
N ASP A 157 5.17 17.80 5.62
CA ASP A 157 5.73 19.08 6.02
C ASP A 157 6.26 19.87 4.82
N PHE A 158 6.97 19.20 3.91
CA PHE A 158 7.45 19.82 2.68
C PHE A 158 6.30 20.37 1.83
N LEU A 159 5.23 19.58 1.66
CA LEU A 159 4.04 19.98 0.89
C LEU A 159 3.28 21.13 1.55
N LYS A 160 3.24 21.21 2.89
CA LYS A 160 2.59 22.29 3.63
C LYS A 160 3.40 23.58 3.60
N LYS A 161 4.72 23.49 3.81
CA LYS A 161 5.63 24.65 3.95
C LYS A 161 5.96 25.30 2.60
N ASN A 162 6.11 24.51 1.54
CA ASN A 162 6.56 25.00 0.24
C ASN A 162 5.49 24.89 -0.84
N LYS A 163 4.67 25.93 -1.00
CA LYS A 163 3.85 26.10 -2.21
C LYS A 163 4.74 26.18 -3.47
N GLN A 164 5.88 26.87 -3.34
CA GLN A 164 6.96 26.98 -4.34
C GLN A 164 7.63 25.63 -4.68
N GLY A 165 7.43 24.61 -3.84
CA GLY A 165 7.98 23.28 -4.07
C GLY A 165 7.36 22.61 -5.31
N ARG A 166 6.13 22.97 -5.66
CA ARG A 166 5.47 22.49 -6.90
C ARG A 166 6.09 23.12 -8.14
N ASP A 167 6.26 24.44 -8.14
CA ASP A 167 6.85 25.17 -9.28
C ASP A 167 8.29 24.72 -9.53
N SER A 168 9.05 24.56 -8.45
CA SER A 168 10.41 24.01 -8.51
C SER A 168 10.43 22.58 -9.07
N PHE A 169 9.42 21.77 -8.72
CA PHE A 169 9.29 20.41 -9.25
C PHE A 169 8.99 20.40 -10.75
N GLU A 170 8.05 21.22 -11.21
CA GLU A 170 7.74 21.36 -12.63
C GLU A 170 8.96 21.82 -13.43
N MET A 171 9.75 22.75 -12.88
CA MET A 171 11.01 23.19 -13.49
C MET A 171 12.06 22.07 -13.53
N ILE A 172 12.19 21.27 -12.48
CA ILE A 172 13.12 20.12 -12.48
C ILE A 172 12.71 19.11 -13.56
N GLN A 173 11.41 18.87 -13.73
CA GLN A 173 10.90 17.96 -14.75
C GLN A 173 11.14 18.48 -16.18
N SER A 174 10.97 19.79 -16.43
CA SER A 174 11.27 20.38 -17.74
C SER A 174 12.76 20.27 -18.07
N LEU A 175 13.64 20.55 -17.10
CA LEU A 175 15.09 20.40 -17.25
C LEU A 175 15.49 18.94 -17.48
N LYS A 176 14.83 17.98 -16.82
CA LYS A 176 15.07 16.54 -17.03
C LYS A 176 14.75 16.12 -18.46
N LYS A 177 13.63 16.58 -19.02
CA LYS A 177 13.28 16.34 -20.43
C LYS A 177 14.30 16.91 -21.40
N VAL A 178 14.75 18.15 -21.18
CA VAL A 178 15.80 18.76 -22.02
C VAL A 178 17.08 17.95 -21.95
N LYS A 179 17.47 17.47 -20.76
CA LYS A 179 18.63 16.59 -20.60
C LYS A 179 18.48 15.28 -21.38
N GLU A 180 17.34 14.61 -21.27
CA GLU A 180 17.06 13.35 -21.99
C GLU A 180 17.11 13.58 -23.51
N PHE A 181 16.47 14.63 -24.01
CA PHE A 181 16.51 15.01 -25.43
C PHE A 181 17.94 15.27 -25.94
N LEU A 182 18.76 16.01 -25.18
CA LEU A 182 20.14 16.26 -25.57
C LEU A 182 21.00 14.99 -25.55
N LEU A 183 20.74 14.06 -24.64
CA LEU A 183 21.41 12.77 -24.60
C LEU A 183 21.05 11.90 -25.80
N GLU A 184 19.79 11.94 -26.25
CA GLU A 184 19.34 11.27 -27.48
C GLU A 184 20.07 11.83 -28.71
N ILE A 185 20.15 13.16 -28.84
CA ILE A 185 20.91 13.78 -29.94
C ILE A 185 22.37 13.34 -29.90
N LYS A 186 22.99 13.38 -28.71
CA LYS A 186 24.38 12.95 -28.53
C LYS A 186 24.58 11.48 -28.91
N ALA A 187 23.62 10.60 -28.64
CA ALA A 187 23.70 9.19 -28.99
C ALA A 187 23.45 8.92 -30.48
N SER A 188 22.73 9.82 -31.16
CA SER A 188 22.45 9.75 -32.60
C SER A 188 23.56 10.29 -33.51
N LEU A 189 24.59 10.93 -32.92
CA LEU A 189 25.73 11.52 -33.60
C LEU A 189 26.99 10.66 -33.41
#